data_AF-A0A8T4QNV6-F1
#
_entry.id   AF-A0A8T4QNV6-F1
#
_cell.length_a   1.000
_cell.length_b   1.000
_cell.length_c   1.000
_cell.angle_alpha   90.00
_cell.angle_beta   90.00
_cell.angle_gamma   90.00
#
_symmetry.space_group_name_H-M   'P 1'
#
loop_
_entity.id
_entity.type
_entity.pdbx_description
1 polymer ?
#
loop_
_entity_poly.entity_id
_entity_poly.type
_entity_poly.pdbx_seq_one_letter_code
_entity_poly.pdbx_strand_id
1 'polypeptide(L)' 'MKKIHTRMKRHYRIRSHNNTYSFFHPKPALHRPKTFATEEGAHRWAQERGFMKGTYELKAVKQGKRLEVAVNKQI' A
#
# COMPACT_ATOMS: atom_id res chain seq x y z
N MET A 1 39.18 2.69 -16.87
CA MET A 1 37.89 2.04 -17.19
C MET A 1 36.90 3.09 -17.68
N LYS A 2 36.38 3.03 -18.92
CA LYS A 2 35.43 4.02 -19.43
C LYS A 2 34.07 3.81 -18.75
N LYS A 3 33.45 4.89 -18.25
CA LYS A 3 32.11 4.83 -17.63
C LYS A 3 31.05 4.64 -18.74
N ILE A 4 30.29 3.56 -18.68
CA ILE A 4 29.17 3.31 -19.60
C ILE A 4 27.89 3.96 -19.04
N HIS A 5 27.16 4.69 -19.88
CA HIS A 5 25.90 5.32 -19.52
C HIS A 5 24.83 4.30 -19.11
N THR A 6 23.99 4.63 -18.13
CA THR A 6 22.97 3.72 -17.57
C THR A 6 21.92 3.28 -18.59
N ARG A 7 21.58 4.15 -19.55
CA ARG A 7 20.67 3.83 -20.68
C ARG A 7 21.22 2.69 -21.55
N MET A 8 22.53 2.70 -21.82
CA MET A 8 23.19 1.63 -22.57
C MET A 8 23.26 0.33 -21.76
N LYS A 9 23.50 0.41 -20.45
CA LYS A 9 23.44 -0.77 -19.56
C LYS A 9 22.06 -1.43 -19.59
N ARG A 10 20.98 -0.64 -19.58
CA ARG A 10 19.61 -1.15 -19.71
C ARG A 10 19.36 -1.82 -21.06
N HIS A 11 19.79 -1.19 -22.16
CA HIS A 11 19.64 -1.73 -23.52
C HIS A 11 20.30 -3.12 -23.66
N TYR A 12 21.53 -3.28 -23.16
CA TYR A 12 22.28 -4.54 -23.22
C TYR A 12 22.05 -5.47 -22.02
N ARG A 13 21.07 -5.17 -21.15
CA ARG A 13 20.80 -5.93 -19.91
C ARG A 13 22.03 -6.14 -19.01
N ILE A 14 23.02 -5.25 -19.10
CA ILE A 14 24.21 -5.27 -18.25
C ILE A 14 23.77 -4.80 -16.87
N ARG A 15 23.95 -5.65 -15.85
CA ARG A 15 23.63 -5.32 -14.46
C ARG A 15 24.30 -4.00 -14.05
N SER A 16 23.52 -3.02 -13.64
CA SER A 16 24.04 -1.89 -12.87
C SER A 16 24.29 -2.35 -11.45
N HIS A 17 25.43 -1.96 -10.88
CA HIS A 17 25.81 -2.31 -9.51
C HIS A 17 24.78 -1.88 -8.45
N ASN A 18 23.90 -0.92 -8.78
CA ASN A 18 22.92 -0.35 -7.86
C ASN A 18 21.57 -1.07 -7.74
N ASN A 19 21.30 -2.17 -8.46
CA ASN A 19 19.94 -2.76 -8.48
C ASN A 19 19.75 -4.01 -7.61
N THR A 20 20.77 -4.49 -6.91
CA THR A 20 20.68 -5.72 -6.11
C THR A 20 20.21 -5.46 -4.68
N TYR A 21 20.60 -4.34 -4.07
CA TYR A 21 20.35 -4.10 -2.65
C TYR A 21 18.86 -4.13 -2.30
N SER A 22 18.00 -3.42 -3.04
CA SER A 22 16.55 -3.38 -2.78
C SER A 22 15.82 -4.68 -3.13
N PHE A 23 16.39 -5.52 -4.00
CA PHE A 23 15.81 -6.82 -4.35
C PHE A 23 16.04 -7.85 -3.24
N PHE A 24 17.25 -7.88 -2.67
CA PHE A 24 17.60 -8.79 -1.58
C PHE A 24 17.26 -8.24 -0.18
N HIS A 25 16.98 -6.94 -0.07
CA HIS A 25 16.59 -6.27 1.18
C HIS A 25 15.31 -5.45 0.94
N PRO A 26 14.15 -6.12 0.71
CA PRO A 26 12.89 -5.42 0.62
C PRO A 26 12.64 -4.68 1.94
N LYS A 27 12.34 -3.38 1.86
CA LYS A 27 11.92 -2.62 3.03
C LYS A 27 10.61 -3.22 3.55
N PRO A 28 10.44 -3.40 4.87
CA PRO A 28 9.17 -3.84 5.41
C PRO A 28 8.08 -2.84 4.99
N ALA A 29 7.00 -3.36 4.40
CA ALA A 29 5.87 -2.53 4.07
C ALA A 29 5.30 -1.94 5.36
N LEU A 30 5.23 -0.61 5.45
CA LEU A 30 4.55 0.06 6.55
C LEU A 30 3.10 -0.45 6.58
N HIS A 31 2.67 -1.06 7.68
CA HIS A 31 1.29 -1.48 7.88
C HIS A 31 0.39 -0.24 7.86
N ARG A 32 -0.20 0.03 6.70
CA ARG A 32 -1.19 1.09 6.52
C ARG A 32 -2.58 0.51 6.77
N PRO A 33 -3.51 1.29 7.31
CA PRO A 33 -4.90 0.90 7.39
C PRO A 33 -5.45 0.51 6.02
N LYS A 34 -6.34 -0.48 6.00
CA LYS A 34 -6.96 -0.91 4.76
C LYS A 34 -7.98 0.14 4.33
N THR A 35 -7.85 0.61 3.10
CA THR A 35 -8.71 1.66 2.54
C THR A 35 -9.44 1.13 1.31
N PHE A 36 -10.64 1.65 1.06
CA PHE A 36 -11.56 1.19 0.04
C PHE A 36 -11.93 2.34 -0.90
N ALA A 37 -12.23 2.02 -2.15
CA ALA A 37 -12.69 3.02 -3.13
C ALA A 37 -14.21 3.24 -3.05
N THR A 38 -14.96 2.23 -2.60
CA THR A 38 -16.43 2.25 -2.52
C THR A 38 -16.88 1.97 -1.08
N GLU A 39 -18.03 2.55 -0.71
CA GLU A 39 -18.66 2.33 0.60
C GLU A 39 -19.08 0.86 0.77
N GLU A 40 -19.66 0.26 -0.27
CA GLU A 40 -20.06 -1.15 -0.28
C GLU A 40 -18.87 -2.08 0.04
N GLY A 41 -17.71 -1.81 -0.55
CA GLY A 41 -16.49 -2.58 -0.31
C GLY A 41 -16.00 -2.46 1.13
N ALA A 42 -16.11 -1.26 1.71
CA ALA A 42 -15.76 -1.02 3.10
C ALA A 42 -16.72 -1.74 4.07
N HIS A 43 -18.03 -1.68 3.80
CA HIS A 43 -19.05 -2.37 4.60
C HIS A 43 -18.91 -3.89 4.53
N ARG A 44 -18.69 -4.45 3.34
CA ARG A 44 -18.47 -5.90 3.17
C ARG A 44 -17.24 -6.37 3.95
N TRP A 45 -16.14 -5.63 3.87
CA TRP A 45 -14.94 -5.95 4.63
C TRP A 45 -15.18 -5.87 6.15
N ALA A 46 -15.94 -4.88 6.60
CA ALA A 46 -16.27 -4.73 8.01
C ALA A 46 -17.13 -5.90 8.52
N GLN A 47 -18.11 -6.35 7.72
CA GLN A 47 -18.94 -7.52 8.01
C GLN A 47 -18.12 -8.81 8.07
N GLU A 48 -17.20 -9.03 7.12
CA GLU A 48 -16.30 -10.19 7.10
C GLU A 48 -15.35 -10.23 8.33
N ARG A 49 -15.18 -9.11 9.02
CA ARG A 49 -14.41 -9.01 10.27
C ARG A 49 -15.28 -9.06 11.53
N GLY A 50 -16.60 -9.18 11.38
CA GLY A 50 -17.53 -9.26 12.50
C GLY A 50 -17.86 -7.91 13.13
N PHE A 51 -17.54 -6.78 12.48
CA PHE A 51 -17.97 -5.47 12.97
C PHE A 51 -19.45 -5.27 12.69
N MET A 52 -20.23 -4.99 13.74
CA MET A 52 -21.66 -4.71 13.59
C MET A 52 -21.88 -3.31 13.01
N LYS A 53 -22.96 -3.13 12.24
CA LYS A 53 -23.35 -1.79 11.75
C LYS A 53 -23.61 -0.89 12.98
N GLY A 54 -22.82 0.16 13.16
CA GLY A 54 -22.88 1.07 14.32
C GLY A 54 -21.65 1.01 15.24
N THR A 55 -20.82 -0.03 15.17
CA THR A 55 -19.54 -0.10 15.93
C THR A 55 -18.36 0.48 15.14
N TYR A 56 -18.58 0.82 13.87
CA TYR A 56 -17.56 1.39 12.99
C TYR A 56 -18.14 2.52 12.14
N GLU A 57 -17.27 3.46 11.81
CA GLU A 57 -17.55 4.61 10.95
C GLU A 57 -16.64 4.57 9.72
N LEU A 58 -17.17 5.06 8.60
CA LEU A 58 -16.37 5.27 7.39
C LEU A 58 -15.80 6.68 7.41
N LYS A 59 -14.47 6.78 7.46
CA LYS A 59 -13.75 8.06 7.40
C LYS A 59 -13.10 8.24 6.04
N ALA A 60 -13.30 9.40 5.43
CA ALA A 60 -12.62 9.76 4.20
C ALA A 60 -11.13 10.02 4.47
N VAL A 61 -10.27 9.34 3.74
CA VAL A 61 -8.82 9.52 3.79
C VAL A 61 -8.42 10.65 2.85
N LYS A 62 -7.49 11.51 3.32
CA LYS A 62 -6.99 12.68 2.58
C LYS A 62 -6.48 12.34 1.17
N GLN A 63 -5.93 11.14 0.98
CA GLN A 63 -5.32 10.73 -0.28
C GLN A 63 -6.26 9.82 -1.09
N GLY A 64 -6.66 10.31 -2.27
CA GLY A 64 -7.29 9.49 -3.30
C GLY A 64 -8.78 9.19 -3.13
N LYS A 65 -9.52 10.01 -2.33
CA LYS A 65 -10.96 9.83 -2.08
C LYS A 65 -11.30 8.41 -1.60
N ARG A 66 -10.43 7.82 -0.79
CA ARG A 66 -10.62 6.46 -0.26
C ARG A 66 -11.27 6.52 1.12
N LEU A 67 -11.94 5.44 1.48
CA LEU A 67 -12.64 5.27 2.74
C LEU A 67 -11.88 4.31 3.64
N GLU A 68 -11.72 4.66 4.90
CA GLU A 68 -11.15 3.83 5.94
C GLU A 68 -12.23 3.44 6.94
N VAL A 69 -12.20 2.19 7.39
CA VAL A 69 -13.10 1.70 8.45
C VAL A 69 -12.44 2.03 9.79
N ALA A 70 -12.96 3.05 10.47
CA ALA A 70 -12.54 3.43 11.81
C ALA A 70 -13.47 2.76 12.84
N VAL A 71 -12.91 1.92 13.72
CA VAL A 71 -13.68 1.28 14.80
C VAL A 71 -13.88 2.30 15.92
N ASN A 72 -15.13 2.55 16.30
CA ASN A 72 -15.46 3.33 17.47
C ASN A 72 -15.21 2.45 18.69
N LYS A 73 -14.10 2.68 19.41
CA LYS A 73 -13.93 2.10 20.75
C LYS A 73 -14.96 2.76 21.67
N GLN A 74 -16.12 2.14 21.83
CA GLN A 74 -16.90 2.35 23.04
C GLN A 74 -16.07 1.75 24.19
N ILE A 75 -15.49 2.62 25.00
CA ILE A 75 -14.93 2.27 26.32
C ILE A 75 -16.09 2.23 27.29
#